data_AF-A0A8S3FJT2-F1
#
_entry.id   AF-A0A8S3FJT2-F1
#
_cell.length_a   1.000
_cell.length_b   1.000
_cell.length_c   1.000
_cell.angle_alpha   90.00
_cell.angle_beta   90.00
_cell.angle_gamma   90.00
#
_symmetry.space_group_name_H-M   'P 1'
#
loop_
_entity.id
_entity.type
_entity.pdbx_description
1 polymer ?
#
loop_
_entity_poly.entity_id
_entity_poly.type
_entity_poly.pdbx_seq_one_letter_code
_entity_poly.pdbx_strand_id
1 'polypeptide(L)' 'QEDQKKTSTTKLSNKRYLILIYNVEYDRIYYPLSLRYCGRSDTLVLIEQIRQLTAENELLKSRAGF' A
#
# COMPACT_ATOMS: atom_id res chain seq x y z
N GLN A 1 -2.81 20.59 -40.46
CA GLN A 1 -1.52 20.04 -39.99
C GLN A 1 -1.70 19.75 -38.51
N GLU A 2 -1.46 18.50 -38.11
CA GLU A 2 -2.01 17.79 -36.95
C GLU A 2 -1.87 18.48 -35.58
N ASP A 3 -2.94 18.32 -34.78
CA ASP A 3 -3.02 18.66 -33.37
C ASP A 3 -1.90 18.01 -32.54
N GLN A 4 -0.95 18.83 -32.07
CA GLN A 4 -0.02 18.42 -31.02
C GLN A 4 -0.75 18.33 -29.67
N LYS A 5 -1.35 17.17 -29.38
CA LYS A 5 -1.72 16.82 -28.00
C LYS A 5 -0.47 16.39 -27.24
N LYS A 6 0.36 17.36 -26.80
CA LYS A 6 1.38 17.14 -25.77
C LYS A 6 0.67 16.71 -24.49
N THR A 7 0.61 15.41 -24.22
CA THR A 7 0.20 14.88 -22.92
C THR A 7 1.30 15.21 -21.92
N SER A 8 1.13 16.32 -21.20
CA SER A 8 2.00 16.73 -20.11
C SER A 8 2.00 15.66 -19.01
N THR A 9 2.95 14.74 -19.05
CA THR A 9 3.22 13.76 -17.99
C THR A 9 3.88 14.39 -16.76
N THR A 10 3.93 15.72 -16.69
CA THR A 10 4.49 16.46 -15.58
C THR A 10 3.42 16.68 -14.51
N LYS A 11 3.53 15.88 -13.44
CA LYS A 11 3.07 16.06 -12.04
C LYS A 11 2.26 14.86 -11.52
N LEU A 12 2.83 13.66 -11.58
CA LEU A 12 2.44 12.57 -10.66
C LEU A 12 3.03 12.87 -9.27
N SER A 13 2.52 13.91 -8.61
CA SER A 13 2.82 14.15 -7.21
C SER A 13 2.20 13.02 -6.40
N ASN A 14 2.98 12.01 -6.04
CA ASN A 14 2.66 11.01 -5.02
C ASN A 14 1.38 10.16 -5.20
N LYS A 15 0.68 10.21 -6.33
CA LYS A 15 -0.51 9.38 -6.60
C LYS A 15 -0.08 7.95 -6.89
N ARG A 16 -0.46 7.01 -6.02
CA ARG A 16 -0.14 5.57 -6.16
C ARG A 16 -1.43 4.80 -6.42
N TYR A 17 -1.38 3.71 -7.18
CA TYR A 17 -2.54 2.84 -7.40
C TYR A 17 -2.18 1.42 -7.00
N LEU A 18 -2.98 0.81 -6.13
CA LEU A 18 -2.99 -0.63 -5.96
C LEU A 18 -3.93 -1.19 -7.01
N ILE A 19 -3.39 -1.99 -7.94
CA ILE A 19 -4.19 -2.56 -9.02
C ILE A 19 -4.53 -3.99 -8.62
N LEU A 20 -5.79 -4.22 -8.25
CA LEU A 20 -6.30 -5.57 -8.12
C LEU A 20 -6.68 -6.06 -9.52
N ILE A 21 -6.01 -7.11 -9.96
CA ILE A 21 -6.33 -7.78 -11.22
C ILE A 21 -7.10 -9.05 -10.86
N TYR A 22 -8.39 -9.03 -11.12
CA TYR A 22 -9.23 -10.21 -10.96
C TYR A 22 -9.32 -10.94 -12.29
N ASN A 23 -8.73 -12.13 -12.35
CA ASN A 23 -8.78 -12.99 -13.53
C ASN A 23 -9.91 -14.01 -13.36
N VAL A 24 -10.83 -14.03 -14.32
CA VAL A 24 -11.86 -15.06 -14.49
C VAL A 24 -11.62 -15.79 -15.82
N GLU A 25 -12.41 -16.83 -16.12
CA GLU A 25 -12.13 -17.75 -17.24
C GLU A 25 -11.88 -17.06 -18.59
N TYR A 26 -12.56 -15.95 -18.87
CA TYR A 26 -12.45 -15.25 -20.16
C TYR A 26 -12.13 -13.76 -20.05
N ASP A 27 -12.01 -13.23 -18.83
CA ASP A 27 -11.82 -11.79 -18.59
C ASP A 27 -10.75 -11.51 -17.54
N ARG A 28 -10.14 -10.32 -17.69
CA ARG A 28 -9.29 -9.71 -16.66
C ARG A 28 -9.85 -8.36 -16.31
N ILE A 29 -10.30 -8.22 -15.08
CA ILE A 29 -10.88 -6.97 -14.58
C ILE A 29 -9.84 -6.25 -13.73
N TYR A 30 -9.60 -4.99 -14.07
CA TYR A 30 -8.67 -4.11 -13.37
C TYR A 30 -9.45 -3.19 -12.44
N TYR A 31 -9.21 -3.31 -11.14
CA TYR A 31 -9.75 -2.41 -10.13
C TYR A 31 -8.62 -1.53 -9.59
N PRO A 32 -8.43 -0.31 -10.15
CA PRO A 32 -7.40 0.61 -9.69
C PRO A 32 -7.84 1.32 -8.40
N LEU A 33 -7.29 0.90 -7.27
CA LEU A 33 -7.49 1.56 -6.00
C LEU A 33 -6.49 2.70 -5.83
N SER A 34 -6.98 3.94 -5.74
CA SER A 34 -6.14 5.12 -5.53
C SER A 34 -5.66 5.22 -4.08
N LEU A 35 -4.35 5.24 -3.88
CA LEU A 35 -3.69 5.41 -2.59
C LEU A 35 -3.08 6.81 -2.48
N ARG A 36 -3.25 7.41 -1.30
CA ARG A 36 -2.59 8.67 -0.93
C ARG A 36 -1.24 8.34 -0.29
N TYR A 37 -0.25 9.20 -0.54
CA TYR A 37 1.03 9.08 0.14
C TYR A 37 0.89 9.51 1.60
N CYS A 38 1.21 8.60 2.53
CA CYS A 38 1.10 8.83 3.97
C CYS A 38 2.31 9.56 4.58
N GLY A 39 3.25 10.06 3.77
CA GLY A 39 4.46 10.70 4.28
C GLY A 39 5.56 9.71 4.63
N ARG A 40 6.57 10.18 5.36
CA ARG A 40 7.57 9.34 6.03
C ARG A 40 6.98 8.82 7.34
N SER A 41 7.22 7.56 7.66
CA SER A 41 6.86 7.00 8.95
C SER A 41 7.63 7.68 10.08
N ASP A 42 6.95 8.05 11.16
CA ASP A 42 7.58 8.50 12.40
C ASP A 42 8.29 7.33 13.09
N THR A 43 9.58 7.51 13.41
CA THR A 43 10.41 6.48 14.05
C THR A 43 9.95 6.16 15.47
N LEU A 44 9.40 7.13 16.21
CA LEU A 44 8.92 6.91 17.58
C LEU A 44 7.66 6.05 17.60
N VAL A 45 6.72 6.34 16.70
CA VAL A 45 5.50 5.55 16.52
C VAL A 45 5.86 4.12 16.10
N LEU A 46 6.82 3.97 15.18
CA LEU A 46 7.26 2.65 14.73
C LEU A 46 7.88 1.83 15.86
N ILE A 47 8.76 2.42 16.67
CA ILE A 47 9.40 1.74 17.81
C ILE A 47 8.34 1.29 18.82
N GLU A 48 7.37 2.15 19.14
CA GLU A 48 6.31 1.80 20.08
C GLU A 48 5.42 0.68 19.53
N GLN A 49 5.06 0.71 18.24
CA GLN A 49 4.33 -0.38 17.60
C GLN A 49 5.11 -1.70 17.62
N ILE A 50 6.42 -1.67 17.36
CA ILE A 50 7.27 -2.87 17.45
C ILE A 50 7.25 -3.43 18.88
N ARG A 51 7.38 -2.57 19.89
CA ARG A 51 7.36 -2.98 21.30
C ARG A 51 6.04 -3.64 21.67
N GLN A 52 4.92 -3.04 21.27
CA GLN A 52 3.57 -3.57 21.49
C GLN A 52 3.38 -4.93 20.81
N LEU A 53 3.70 -5.02 19.52
CA LEU A 53 3.57 -6.25 18.75
C LEU A 53 4.49 -7.37 19.26
N THR A 54 5.69 -7.04 19.71
CA THR A 54 6.62 -8.04 20.29
C THR A 54 6.08 -8.56 21.62
N ALA A 55 5.58 -7.69 22.49
CA ALA A 55 4.97 -8.09 23.75
C ALA A 55 3.72 -8.97 23.53
N GLU A 56 2.87 -8.60 22.57
CA GLU A 56 1.69 -9.40 22.19
C GLU A 56 2.09 -10.78 21.67
N ASN A 57 3.11 -10.86 20.81
CA ASN A 57 3.61 -12.14 20.31
C ASN A 57 4.16 -13.03 21.43
N GLU A 58 4.93 -12.49 22.37
CA GLU A 58 5.46 -13.26 23.50
C GLU A 58 4.33 -13.78 24.40
N LEU A 59 3.32 -12.96 24.66
CA LEU A 59 2.12 -13.39 25.38
C LEU A 59 1.40 -14.52 24.63
N LEU A 60 1.17 -14.36 23.32
CA LEU A 60 0.50 -15.36 22.50
C LEU A 60 1.29 -16.67 22.44
N LYS A 61 2.62 -16.62 22.33
CA LYS A 61 3.49 -17.80 22.40
C LYS A 61 3.36 -18.52 23.74
N SER A 62 3.44 -17.79 24.85
CA SER A 62 3.26 -18.36 26.19
C SER A 62 1.89 -19.01 26.39
N ARG A 63 0.84 -18.46 25.76
CA ARG A 63 -0.53 -18.99 25.82
C ARG A 63 -0.73 -20.18 24.89
N ALA A 64 -0.02 -20.21 23.76
CA ALA A 64 -0.08 -21.27 22.76
C ALA A 64 0.77 -22.50 23.13
N GLY A 65 1.52 -22.47 24.24
CA GLY A 65 2.22 -23.65 24.76
C GLY A 65 3.30 -24.20 23.83
N PHE A 66 4.06 -23.31 23.16
CA PHE A 66 5.34 -23.63 22.53
C PHE A 66 6.48 -23.04 23.36
#